data_AF-A0A522E280-F1
#
_entry.id   AF-A0A522E280-F1
#
_cell.length_a   1.000
_cell.length_b   1.000
_cell.length_c   1.000
_cell.angle_alpha   90.00
_cell.angle_beta   90.00
_cell.angle_gamma   90.00
#
_symmetry.space_group_name_H-M   'P 1'
#
loop_
_entity.id
_entity.type
_entity.pdbx_description
1 polymer ?
#
loop_
_entity_poly.entity_id
_entity_poly.type
_entity_poly.pdbx_seq_one_letter_code
_entity_poly.pdbx_strand_id
1 'polypeptide(L)'
;MPSVFLIVLSLIDIATGFLIYHQSFSLFPAIFYYSAYFHIIKGGFSWMGAIAEKNPLEWMGTIDLISGAVALMISFNMTSSLFPTIGIILAVKGFYALILSML
;
A
#
# COMPACT_ATOMS: atom_id res chain seq x y z
N MET A 1 18.59 10.38 -10.69
CA MET A 1 18.17 11.52 -9.84
C MET A 1 16.99 11.05 -9.03
N PRO A 2 17.01 11.15 -7.69
CA PRO A 2 15.89 10.76 -6.87
C PRO A 2 14.65 11.54 -7.28
N SER A 3 13.62 10.85 -7.77
CA SER A 3 12.36 11.52 -8.05
C SER A 3 11.65 11.71 -6.71
N VAL A 4 11.53 12.97 -6.29
CA VAL A 4 10.84 13.36 -5.04
C VAL A 4 9.47 12.68 -4.93
N PHE A 5 8.80 12.49 -6.06
CA PHE A 5 7.56 11.75 -6.18
C PHE A 5 7.64 10.31 -5.64
N LEU A 6 8.64 9.52 -6.03
CA LEU A 6 8.80 8.13 -5.57
C LEU A 6 9.13 8.05 -4.08
N ILE A 7 9.88 9.02 -3.55
CA ILE A 7 10.16 9.12 -2.11
C ILE A 7 8.86 9.33 -1.34
N VAL A 8 8.02 10.27 -1.77
CA VAL A 8 6.73 10.54 -1.13
C VAL A 8 5.82 9.31 -1.17
N LEU A 9 5.72 8.63 -2.31
CA LEU A 9 4.95 7.39 -2.44
C LEU A 9 5.44 6.31 -1.47
N SER A 10 6.76 6.15 -1.34
CA SER A 10 7.37 5.16 -0.46
C SER A 10 7.08 5.45 1.02
N LEU A 11 7.09 6.73 1.41
CA LEU A 11 6.72 7.15 2.77
C LEU A 11 5.24 6.88 3.08
N ILE A 12 4.35 7.08 2.10
CA ILE A 12 2.93 6.77 2.23
C ILE A 12 2.71 5.26 2.43
N ASP A 13 3.41 4.42 1.66
CA ASP A 13 3.34 2.96 1.80
C ASP A 13 3.78 2.52 3.21
N ILE A 14 4.90 3.07 3.71
CA ILE A 14 5.41 2.80 5.07
C ILE A 14 4.37 3.21 6.13
N ALA A 15 3.86 4.44 6.05
CA ALA A 15 2.89 4.96 7.02
C ALA A 15 1.59 4.13 7.02
N THR A 16 1.09 3.75 5.84
CA THR A 16 -0.11 2.91 5.72
C THR A 16 0.14 1.52 6.29
N GLY A 17 1.33 0.95 6.08
CA GLY A 17 1.70 -0.35 6.64
C GLY A 17 1.65 -0.36 8.17
N PHE A 18 2.18 0.70 8.81
CA PHE A 18 2.09 0.87 10.26
C PHE A 18 0.64 1.05 10.74
N LEU A 19 -0.19 1.81 10.02
CA LEU A 19 -1.60 1.98 10.36
C LEU A 19 -2.34 0.63 10.33
N ILE A 20 -2.18 -0.14 9.25
CA ILE A 20 -2.77 -1.48 9.11
C ILE A 20 -2.26 -2.42 10.21
N TYR A 21 -0.96 -2.37 10.53
CA TYR A 21 -0.35 -3.20 11.57
C TYR A 21 -0.99 -2.98 12.94
N HIS A 22 -1.13 -1.72 13.35
CA HIS A 22 -1.72 -1.38 14.65
C HIS A 22 -3.25 -1.43 14.67
N GLN A 23 -3.90 -1.67 13.53
CA GLN A 23 -5.37 -1.67 13.39
C GLN A 23 -6.02 -0.42 14.04
N SER A 24 -5.34 0.73 13.99
CA SER A 24 -5.71 1.95 14.72
C SER A 24 -6.88 2.71 14.09
N PHE A 25 -7.81 2.01 13.45
CA PHE A 25 -8.96 2.59 12.76
C PHE A 25 -9.78 3.51 13.66
N SER A 26 -9.98 3.11 14.92
CA SER A 26 -10.73 3.89 15.92
C SER A 26 -10.16 5.29 16.15
N LEU A 27 -8.87 5.51 15.89
CA LEU A 27 -8.22 6.80 16.04
C LEU A 27 -8.35 7.68 14.78
N PHE A 28 -8.35 7.07 13.58
CA PHE A 28 -8.30 7.81 12.31
C PHE A 28 -9.09 7.15 11.15
N PRO A 29 -10.42 7.08 11.24
CA PRO A 29 -11.23 6.34 10.26
C PRO A 29 -11.17 6.92 8.85
N ALA A 30 -11.14 8.24 8.71
CA ALA A 30 -11.02 8.91 7.41
C ALA A 30 -9.70 8.57 6.70
N ILE A 31 -8.60 8.50 7.46
CA ILE A 31 -7.27 8.18 6.91
C ILE A 31 -7.25 6.77 6.33
N PHE A 32 -7.91 5.81 6.99
CA PHE A 32 -8.04 4.45 6.47
C PHE A 32 -8.78 4.41 5.14
N TYR A 33 -9.92 5.09 5.02
CA TYR A 33 -10.63 5.17 3.73
C TYR A 33 -9.77 5.79 2.63
N TYR A 34 -9.13 6.93 2.89
CA TYR A 34 -8.26 7.57 1.90
C TYR A 34 -7.09 6.67 1.49
N SER A 35 -6.45 6.00 2.46
CA SER A 35 -5.36 5.06 2.18
C SER A 35 -5.84 3.87 1.35
N ALA A 36 -7.01 3.31 1.67
CA ALA A 36 -7.61 2.19 0.94
C ALA A 36 -7.85 2.56 -0.53
N TYR A 37 -8.52 3.69 -0.78
CA TYR A 37 -8.78 4.18 -2.13
C TYR A 37 -7.49 4.48 -2.89
N PHE A 38 -6.53 5.16 -2.24
CA PHE A 38 -5.25 5.49 -2.84
C PHE A 38 -4.51 4.25 -3.33
N HIS A 39 -4.41 3.23 -2.48
CA HIS A 39 -3.72 1.98 -2.80
C HIS A 39 -4.47 1.13 -3.85
N ILE A 40 -5.80 1.09 -3.81
CA ILE A 40 -6.60 0.42 -4.86
C ILE A 40 -6.37 1.09 -6.21
N ILE A 41 -6.43 2.43 -6.27
CA ILE A 41 -6.23 3.17 -7.51
C ILE A 41 -4.79 3.01 -8.03
N LYS A 42 -3.80 3.16 -7.14
CA LYS A 42 -2.37 2.99 -7.47
C LYS A 42 -2.09 1.59 -8.01
N GLY A 43 -2.54 0.55 -7.31
CA GLY A 43 -2.39 -0.84 -7.74
C GLY A 43 -3.13 -1.13 -9.04
N GLY A 44 -4.33 -0.57 -9.21
CA GLY A 44 -5.11 -0.68 -10.44
C GLY A 44 -4.42 -0.06 -11.65
N PHE A 45 -3.84 1.13 -11.50
CA PHE A 45 -3.03 1.76 -12.56
C PHE A 45 -1.80 0.92 -12.91
N SER A 46 -1.11 0.37 -11.91
CA SER A 46 0.06 -0.48 -12.11
C SER A 46 -0.29 -1.75 -12.89
N TRP A 47 -1.42 -2.39 -12.55
CA TRP A 47 -1.95 -3.55 -13.28
C TRP A 47 -2.31 -3.22 -14.72
N MET A 48 -2.98 -2.09 -14.98
CA MET A 48 -3.29 -1.66 -16.34
C MET A 48 -2.01 -1.43 -17.17
N GLY A 49 -0.98 -0.83 -16.57
CA GLY A 49 0.34 -0.66 -17.19
C GLY A 49 1.00 -2.01 -17.51
N ALA A 50 0.99 -2.93 -16.55
CA ALA A 50 1.55 -4.28 -16.73
C ALA A 50 0.88 -5.08 -17.85
N ILE A 51 -0.44 -4.98 -17.98
CA ILE A 51 -1.19 -5.59 -19.08
C ILE A 51 -0.75 -4.98 -20.42
N ALA A 52 -0.60 -3.65 -20.48
CA ALA A 52 -0.15 -2.97 -21.69
C ALA A 52 1.29 -3.38 -22.08
N GLU A 53 2.15 -3.59 -21.09
CA GLU A 53 3.56 -3.99 -21.27
C GLU A 53 3.75 -5.51 -21.43
N LYS A 54 2.67 -6.31 -21.35
CA LYS A 54 2.70 -7.78 -21.36
C LYS A 54 3.61 -8.37 -20.28
N ASN A 55 3.73 -7.69 -19.14
CA ASN A 55 4.51 -8.15 -18.00
C ASN A 55 3.58 -8.76 -16.94
N PRO A 56 3.49 -10.09 -16.81
CA PRO A 56 2.53 -10.73 -15.91
C PRO A 56 2.91 -10.65 -14.42
N LEU A 57 4.11 -10.14 -14.06
CA LEU A 57 4.65 -10.16 -12.70
C LEU A 57 4.73 -8.76 -12.07
N GLU A 58 3.59 -8.06 -12.04
CA GLU A 58 3.47 -6.77 -11.36
C GLU A 58 3.15 -6.96 -9.87
N TRP A 59 4.17 -7.42 -9.14
CA TRP A 59 4.05 -7.74 -7.72
C TRP A 59 3.82 -6.50 -6.84
N MET A 60 4.34 -5.33 -7.26
CA MET A 60 4.23 -4.10 -6.48
C MET A 60 2.79 -3.61 -6.37
N GLY A 61 2.07 -3.48 -7.48
CA GLY A 61 0.68 -3.04 -7.52
C GLY A 61 -0.27 -4.12 -7.04
N THR A 62 0.08 -5.40 -7.15
CA THR A 62 -0.64 -6.48 -6.45
C THR A 62 -0.63 -6.28 -4.93
N ILE A 63 0.52 -5.92 -4.34
CA ILE A 63 0.61 -5.59 -2.91
C ILE A 63 -0.20 -4.34 -2.57
N ASP A 64 -0.23 -3.32 -3.43
CA ASP A 64 -1.05 -2.12 -3.22
C ASP A 64 -2.55 -2.49 -3.23
N LEU A 65 -3.02 -3.29 -4.19
CA LEU A 65 -4.40 -3.76 -4.25
C LEU A 65 -4.80 -4.53 -2.99
N ILE A 66 -3.96 -5.48 -2.55
CA ILE A 66 -4.22 -6.27 -1.34
C ILE A 66 -4.25 -5.36 -0.11
N SER A 67 -3.31 -4.44 0.00
CA SER A 67 -3.22 -3.51 1.14
C SER A 67 -4.42 -2.56 1.19
N GLY A 68 -4.87 -2.07 0.03
CA GLY A 68 -6.05 -1.23 -0.08
C GLY A 68 -7.33 -2.00 0.28
N ALA A 69 -7.47 -3.25 -0.16
CA ALA A 69 -8.57 -4.12 0.23
C ALA A 69 -8.58 -4.39 1.75
N VAL A 70 -7.41 -4.65 2.35
CA VAL A 70 -7.27 -4.86 3.79
C VAL A 70 -7.62 -3.59 4.57
N ALA A 71 -7.12 -2.43 4.15
CA ALA A 71 -7.47 -1.15 4.77
C ALA A 71 -8.98 -0.88 4.70
N LEU A 72 -9.64 -1.25 3.60
CA LEU A 72 -11.10 -1.15 3.44
C LEU A 72 -11.85 -2.11 4.37
N MET A 73 -11.40 -3.37 4.50
CA MET A 73 -11.97 -4.33 5.45
C MET A 73 -11.85 -3.85 6.90
N ILE A 74 -10.68 -3.33 7.29
CA ILE A 74 -10.47 -2.72 8.60
C ILE A 74 -11.43 -1.54 8.81
N SER A 75 -11.70 -0.76 7.76
CA SER A 75 -12.65 0.36 7.81
C SER A 75 -14.09 -0.09 8.06
N PHE A 76 -14.44 -1.33 7.73
CA PHE A 76 -15.72 -1.97 8.06
C PHE A 76 -15.71 -2.70 9.42
N ASN A 77 -14.76 -2.38 10.30
CA ASN A 77 -14.54 -3.05 11.59
C ASN A 77 -14.28 -4.56 11.48
N MET A 78 -13.81 -5.05 10.33
CA MET A 78 -13.35 -6.42 10.22
C MET A 78 -11.95 -6.52 10.84
N THR A 79 -11.68 -7.61 11.55
CA THR A 79 -10.37 -7.89 12.12
C THR A 79 -9.91 -9.29 11.72
N SER A 80 -8.61 -9.43 11.49
CA SER A 80 -7.97 -10.70 11.17
C SER A 80 -6.54 -10.69 11.68
N SER A 81 -6.05 -11.84 12.13
CA SER A 81 -4.64 -12.03 12.50
C SER A 81 -3.68 -11.89 11.31
N LEU A 82 -4.19 -11.94 10.09
CA LEU A 82 -3.39 -11.75 8.86
C LEU A 82 -3.17 -10.28 8.51
N PHE A 83 -4.02 -9.35 8.97
CA PHE A 83 -3.89 -7.94 8.60
C PHE A 83 -2.57 -7.32 9.04
N PRO A 84 -2.05 -7.57 10.26
CA PRO A 84 -0.74 -7.07 10.65
C PRO A 84 0.38 -7.55 9.74
N THR A 85 0.32 -8.80 9.26
CA THR A 85 1.28 -9.34 8.29
C THR A 85 1.26 -8.56 6.98
N ILE A 86 0.07 -8.21 6.47
CA ILE A 86 -0.07 -7.36 5.27
C ILE A 86 0.51 -5.97 5.52
N GLY A 87 0.26 -5.38 6.69
CA GLY A 87 0.85 -4.10 7.09
C GLY A 87 2.37 -4.13 7.08
N ILE A 88 3.00 -5.19 7.60
CA ILE A 88 4.45 -5.38 7.56
C ILE A 88 4.94 -5.51 6.12
N ILE A 89 4.28 -6.32 5.28
CA ILE A 89 4.67 -6.51 3.88
C ILE A 89 4.63 -5.17 3.12
N LEU A 90 3.58 -4.37 3.32
CA LEU A 90 3.47 -3.05 2.69
C LEU A 90 4.58 -2.11 3.18
N ALA A 91 4.88 -2.11 4.48
CA ALA A 91 5.95 -1.28 5.03
C ALA A 91 7.33 -1.68 4.46
N VAL A 92 7.62 -2.97 4.39
CA VAL A 92 8.87 -3.49 3.77
C VAL A 92 8.96 -3.13 2.30
N LYS A 93 7.85 -3.24 1.55
CA LYS A 93 7.78 -2.78 0.16
C LYS A 93 8.09 -1.27 0.07
N GLY A 94 7.52 -0.45 0.95
CA GLY A 94 7.78 0.98 0.99
C GLY A 94 9.25 1.30 1.29
N PHE A 95 9.88 0.60 2.24
CA PHE A 95 11.31 0.73 2.50
C PHE A 95 12.18 0.35 1.29
N TYR A 96 11.83 -0.74 0.61
CA TYR A 96 12.51 -1.17 -0.61
C TYR A 96 12.42 -0.12 -1.72
N ALA A 97 11.21 0.42 -1.96
CA ALA A 97 10.98 1.48 -2.94
C ALA A 97 11.72 2.78 -2.57
N LEU A 98 11.80 3.11 -1.28
CA LEU A 98 12.53 4.27 -0.79
C LEU A 98 14.03 4.15 -1.11
N ILE A 99 14.64 3.00 -0.84
CA ILE A 99 16.06 2.76 -1.14
C ILE A 99 16.30 2.89 -2.65
N LEU A 100 15.48 2.23 -3.47
CA LEU A 100 15.60 2.31 -4.93
C LEU A 100 15.46 3.74 -5.46
N SER A 101 14.61 4.56 -4.83
CA SER A 101 14.41 5.95 -5.25
C SER A 101 15.60 6.86 -4.95
N MET A 102 16.52 6.46 -4.07
CA MET A 102 17.71 7.23 -3.70
C MET A 102 18.98 6.84 -4.46
N LEU A 103 18.98 5.67 -5.11
CA LEU A 103 20.05 5.17 -5.99
C LEU A 103 19.99 5.84 -7.37
#